data_AF-A0A7C5NNY5-F1
#
_entry.id   AF-A0A7C5NNY5-F1
#
_cell.length_a   1.000
_cell.length_b   1.000
_cell.length_c   1.000
_cell.angle_alpha   90.00
_cell.angle_beta   90.00
_cell.angle_gamma   90.00
#
_symmetry.space_group_name_H-M   'P 1'
#
loop_
_entity.id
_entity.type
_entity.pdbx_description
1 polymer ?
#
loop_
_entity_poly.entity_id
_entity_poly.type
_entity_poly.pdbx_seq_one_letter_code
_entity_poly.pdbx_strand_id
1 'polypeptide(L)'
;VIINGKIQRTVGPGIVVTFPFPIGEIERVSTQSRAMEIDDFWLHLDPEQMSVPLENLPSPQPGGLRPGVDGALLTGNQNLYHVKIIVNWKVIEARDFKSTLSDPEMTIRDAVCRAAVHTSASMSARMIESYRVDENDSAREKADGFAERIRKIASAELGKLNCGVEIASVIVRDRTMPRQTLPAFKATQSAASDKENKISNARSEATKTLNGVAGVAYAKLVGDPANRTIGAPSGLIGKYEKAMEEGDTENAKILLGKIDDVLDSGELTGQARGIIDEAQAYRTTVEQALLRRTDRFTKLLDSYNNPDSAVRDMLISDLLGASLIRIMSADNIEIIKIPSKGKYPYVYTLPKSRGENKKKTAKIDATKRPGRGSE
;
A
#
# COMPACT_ATOMS: atom_id res chain seq x y z
N VAL A 1 -27.98 0.81 61.69
CA VAL A 1 -28.42 0.60 63.09
C VAL A 1 -28.30 -0.86 63.42
N ILE A 2 -27.52 -1.17 64.45
CA ILE A 2 -27.23 -2.52 64.94
C ILE A 2 -28.01 -2.71 66.24
N ILE A 3 -28.74 -3.81 66.38
CA ILE A 3 -29.45 -4.17 67.61
C ILE A 3 -29.11 -5.62 67.94
N ASN A 4 -28.69 -5.89 69.17
CA ASN A 4 -28.22 -7.22 69.62
C ASN A 4 -27.17 -7.83 68.67
N GLY A 5 -26.21 -7.01 68.21
CA GLY A 5 -25.11 -7.46 67.33
C GLY A 5 -25.52 -7.77 65.88
N LYS A 6 -26.79 -7.57 65.48
CA LYS A 6 -27.25 -7.77 64.10
C LYS A 6 -27.66 -6.44 63.46
N ILE A 7 -27.30 -6.25 62.19
CA ILE A 7 -27.74 -5.09 61.40
C ILE A 7 -29.26 -5.22 61.19
N GLN A 8 -30.04 -4.35 61.83
CA GLN A 8 -31.51 -4.37 61.70
C GLN A 8 -31.99 -3.50 60.54
N ARG A 9 -31.46 -2.27 60.43
CA ARG A 9 -31.86 -1.32 59.38
C ARG A 9 -30.74 -0.38 58.95
N THR A 10 -30.75 -0.03 57.67
CA THR A 10 -29.96 1.06 57.08
C THR A 10 -30.81 2.33 57.14
N VAL A 11 -30.19 3.46 57.51
CA VAL A 11 -30.88 4.75 57.66
C VAL A 11 -30.05 5.82 56.97
N GLY A 12 -30.71 6.75 56.29
CA GLY A 12 -30.07 7.88 55.62
C GLY A 12 -29.54 8.94 56.61
N PRO A 13 -28.92 10.01 56.11
CA PRO A 13 -28.45 11.12 56.94
C PRO A 13 -29.61 11.75 57.71
N GLY A 14 -29.46 11.97 59.02
CA GLY A 14 -30.48 12.59 59.85
C GLY A 14 -30.44 12.14 61.31
N ILE A 15 -31.46 12.55 62.06
CA ILE A 15 -31.65 12.12 63.46
C ILE A 15 -32.17 10.70 63.47
N VAL A 16 -31.44 9.80 64.12
CA VAL A 16 -31.76 8.38 64.21
C VAL A 16 -31.88 7.99 65.67
N VAL A 17 -33.06 7.48 66.05
CA VAL A 17 -33.31 6.94 67.39
C VAL A 17 -33.00 5.44 67.39
N THR A 18 -32.23 4.99 68.38
CA THR A 18 -31.92 3.58 68.66
C THR A 18 -31.82 3.36 70.17
N PHE A 19 -31.86 2.10 70.61
CA PHE A 19 -31.59 1.73 72.00
C PHE A 19 -30.15 2.12 72.40
N PRO A 20 -29.91 2.49 73.67
CA PRO A 20 -28.56 2.75 74.15
C PRO A 20 -27.70 1.46 74.13
N PHE A 21 -26.39 1.65 74.13
CA PHE A 21 -25.42 0.57 74.29
C PHE A 21 -25.68 -0.17 75.62
N PRO A 22 -25.59 -1.52 75.70
CA PRO A 22 -25.11 -2.45 74.66
C PRO A 22 -26.19 -3.02 73.72
N ILE A 23 -27.46 -2.63 73.88
CA ILE A 23 -28.59 -3.21 73.12
C ILE A 23 -28.60 -2.65 71.69
N GLY A 24 -28.32 -1.36 71.52
CA GLY A 24 -28.29 -0.69 70.22
C GLY A 24 -27.00 0.11 69.99
N GLU A 25 -26.55 0.10 68.74
CA GLU A 25 -25.37 0.82 68.27
C GLU A 25 -25.63 1.45 66.89
N ILE A 26 -25.08 2.65 66.66
CA ILE A 26 -25.11 3.32 65.36
C ILE A 26 -23.69 3.38 64.82
N GLU A 27 -23.44 2.57 63.80
CA GLU A 27 -22.22 2.67 63.00
C GLU A 27 -22.47 3.55 61.77
N ARG A 28 -21.53 4.45 61.49
CA ARG A 28 -21.58 5.36 60.34
C ARG A 28 -20.70 4.82 59.21
N VAL A 29 -21.25 4.76 58.01
CA VAL A 29 -20.52 4.39 56.79
C VAL A 29 -20.57 5.57 55.84
N SER A 30 -19.41 6.02 55.35
CA SER A 30 -19.37 7.09 54.36
C SER A 30 -19.71 6.54 52.97
N THR A 31 -20.65 7.18 52.29
CA THR A 31 -21.06 6.89 50.91
C THR A 31 -20.34 7.78 49.90
N GLN A 32 -19.41 8.62 50.35
CA GLN A 32 -18.60 9.46 49.46
C GLN A 32 -17.70 8.60 48.57
N SER A 33 -17.45 9.08 47.35
CA SER A 33 -16.48 8.46 46.45
C SER A 33 -15.09 8.53 47.05
N ARG A 34 -14.37 7.41 47.04
CA ARG A 34 -12.99 7.27 47.50
C ARG A 34 -12.13 6.85 46.34
N ALA A 35 -10.96 7.46 46.24
CA ALA A 35 -9.93 7.06 45.29
C ALA A 35 -8.94 6.14 46.01
N MET A 36 -8.56 5.04 45.35
CA MET A 36 -7.50 4.14 45.79
C MET A 36 -6.51 3.94 44.66
N GLU A 37 -5.23 4.19 44.93
CA GLU A 37 -4.13 3.88 44.01
C GLU A 37 -3.72 2.40 44.18
N ILE A 38 -3.58 1.73 43.05
CA ILE A 38 -3.13 0.35 42.91
C ILE A 38 -1.86 0.40 42.06
N ASP A 39 -0.74 0.09 42.70
CA ASP A 39 0.61 0.11 42.17
C ASP A 39 1.24 -1.29 42.12
N ASP A 40 0.44 -2.35 42.34
CA ASP A 40 0.83 -3.76 42.26
C ASP A 40 1.49 -4.16 40.92
N PHE A 41 1.21 -3.41 39.85
CA PHE A 41 1.80 -3.61 38.52
C PHE A 41 2.80 -2.52 38.15
N TRP A 42 3.28 -1.75 39.11
CA TRP A 42 4.27 -0.71 38.87
C TRP A 42 5.69 -1.18 39.19
N LEU A 43 6.66 -0.55 38.54
CA LEU A 43 8.07 -0.79 38.83
C LEU A 43 8.46 -0.16 40.17
N HIS A 44 9.34 -0.82 40.91
CA HIS A 44 9.81 -0.29 42.18
C HIS A 44 10.86 0.81 41.93
N LEU A 45 10.57 2.01 42.44
CA LEU A 45 11.47 3.17 42.38
C LEU A 45 11.94 3.50 43.79
N ASP A 46 13.23 3.77 43.93
CA ASP A 46 13.75 4.34 45.17
C ASP A 46 13.15 5.74 45.40
N PRO A 47 13.02 6.22 46.66
CA PRO A 47 12.42 7.53 46.95
C PRO A 47 13.06 8.69 46.18
N GLU A 48 14.37 8.63 45.94
CA GLU A 48 15.12 9.62 45.16
C GLU A 48 14.77 9.60 43.66
N GLN A 49 14.29 8.46 43.16
CA GLN A 49 13.94 8.25 41.76
C GLN A 49 12.49 8.65 41.46
N MET A 50 11.61 8.70 42.47
CA MET A 50 10.19 9.02 42.28
C MET A 50 9.94 10.44 41.75
N SER A 51 10.84 11.38 42.02
CA SER A 51 10.76 12.77 41.55
C SER A 51 11.38 12.99 40.17
N VAL A 52 12.07 11.99 39.63
CA VAL A 52 12.77 12.07 38.35
C VAL A 52 11.90 11.40 37.26
N PRO A 53 11.71 12.05 36.10
CA PRO A 53 11.03 11.41 34.97
C PRO A 53 11.70 10.08 34.61
N LEU A 54 10.91 9.04 34.34
CA LEU A 54 11.39 7.68 34.08
C LEU A 54 12.45 7.58 32.97
N GLU A 55 12.39 8.49 32.00
CA GLU A 55 13.31 8.59 30.86
C GLU A 55 14.70 9.07 31.27
N ASN A 56 14.80 9.88 32.33
CA ASN A 56 16.04 10.49 32.83
C ASN A 56 16.69 9.66 33.94
N LEU A 57 16.02 8.61 34.40
CA LEU A 57 16.59 7.71 35.40
C LEU A 57 17.84 6.99 34.84
N PRO A 58 18.82 6.63 35.69
CA PRO A 58 19.97 5.84 35.28
C PRO A 58 19.56 4.57 34.53
N SER A 59 20.44 4.11 33.63
CA SER A 59 20.19 2.88 32.86
C SER A 59 19.81 1.73 33.81
N PRO A 60 18.75 0.97 33.48
CA PRO A 60 18.31 -0.12 34.34
C PRO A 60 19.43 -1.13 34.59
N GLN A 61 19.50 -1.66 35.80
CA GLN A 61 20.54 -2.62 36.18
C GLN A 61 20.55 -3.85 35.25
N PRO A 62 21.72 -4.41 34.94
CA PRO A 62 21.81 -5.69 34.23
C PRO A 62 21.16 -6.78 35.10
N GLY A 63 20.08 -7.41 34.61
CA GLY A 63 19.35 -8.43 35.37
C GLY A 63 17.86 -8.54 35.04
N GLY A 64 17.29 -7.55 34.35
CA GLY A 64 15.87 -7.54 33.97
C GLY A 64 14.97 -7.03 35.09
N LEU A 65 13.69 -7.44 35.07
CA LEU A 65 12.75 -7.15 36.15
C LEU A 65 13.05 -8.06 37.35
N ARG A 66 12.78 -7.57 38.57
CA ARG A 66 12.90 -8.35 39.81
C ARG A 66 11.51 -8.87 40.21
N PRO A 67 11.19 -10.17 40.00
CA PRO A 67 9.89 -10.71 40.40
C PRO A 67 9.64 -10.52 41.90
N GLY A 68 8.42 -10.10 42.25
CA GLY A 68 8.04 -9.83 43.65
C GLY A 68 8.46 -8.46 44.17
N VAL A 69 9.27 -7.70 43.43
CA VAL A 69 9.61 -6.29 43.73
C VAL A 69 9.06 -5.37 42.65
N ASP A 70 9.32 -5.68 41.38
CA ASP A 70 8.80 -4.96 40.24
C ASP A 70 7.50 -5.62 39.76
N GLY A 71 6.40 -4.90 39.83
CA GLY A 71 5.10 -5.35 39.33
C GLY A 71 5.01 -5.17 37.81
N ALA A 72 4.37 -6.10 37.09
CA ALA A 72 4.11 -5.98 35.67
C ALA A 72 2.90 -6.80 35.24
N LEU A 73 2.25 -6.36 34.16
CA LEU A 73 1.21 -7.09 33.46
C LEU A 73 1.78 -7.74 32.19
N LEU A 74 1.39 -8.99 31.93
CA LEU A 74 1.64 -9.66 30.66
C LEU A 74 0.47 -9.38 29.71
N THR A 75 0.78 -8.97 28.49
CA THR A 75 -0.21 -8.71 27.44
C THR A 75 -0.46 -9.98 26.62
N GLY A 76 -1.58 -10.05 25.90
CA GLY A 76 -1.92 -11.19 25.03
C GLY A 76 -0.92 -11.44 23.91
N ASN A 77 -0.15 -10.42 23.51
CA ASN A 77 0.96 -10.54 22.57
C ASN A 77 2.33 -10.66 23.26
N GLN A 78 2.36 -11.21 24.47
CA GLN A 78 3.57 -11.59 25.23
C GLN A 78 4.53 -10.43 25.55
N ASN A 79 4.00 -9.21 25.73
CA ASN A 79 4.80 -8.09 26.20
C ASN A 79 4.54 -7.83 27.68
N LEU A 80 5.53 -7.26 28.36
CA LEU A 80 5.39 -6.82 29.74
C LEU A 80 5.09 -5.32 29.78
N TYR A 81 4.25 -4.91 30.72
CA TYR A 81 3.86 -3.51 30.88
C TYR A 81 3.64 -3.15 32.35
N HIS A 82 4.16 -2.00 32.76
CA HIS A 82 3.93 -1.39 34.06
C HIS A 82 2.71 -0.49 33.99
N VAL A 83 1.83 -0.58 34.98
CA VAL A 83 0.60 0.22 35.05
C VAL A 83 0.33 0.64 36.50
N LYS A 84 0.00 1.92 36.71
CA LYS A 84 -0.65 2.44 37.91
C LYS A 84 -2.11 2.69 37.65
N ILE A 85 -2.96 2.17 38.52
CA ILE A 85 -4.41 2.26 38.41
C ILE A 85 -4.94 3.08 39.57
N ILE A 86 -5.83 4.03 39.30
CA ILE A 86 -6.65 4.68 40.32
C ILE A 86 -8.06 4.15 40.15
N VAL A 87 -8.60 3.53 41.20
CA VAL A 87 -10.00 3.11 41.27
C VAL A 87 -10.78 4.08 42.14
N ASN A 88 -11.84 4.66 41.56
CA ASN A 88 -12.81 5.45 42.29
C ASN A 88 -14.01 4.55 42.61
N TRP A 89 -14.33 4.40 43.89
CA TRP A 89 -15.41 3.54 44.35
C TRP A 89 -16.22 4.23 45.44
N LYS A 90 -17.46 3.79 45.63
CA LYS A 90 -18.35 4.30 46.68
C LYS A 90 -19.19 3.17 47.25
N VAL A 91 -19.64 3.34 48.49
CA VAL A 91 -20.59 2.44 49.12
C VAL A 91 -22.00 2.83 48.69
N ILE A 92 -22.72 1.88 48.08
CA ILE A 92 -24.13 2.03 47.71
C ILE A 92 -25.06 1.38 48.75
N GLU A 93 -24.64 0.26 49.34
CA GLU A 93 -25.43 -0.47 50.34
C GLU A 93 -24.61 -0.74 51.60
N ALA A 94 -24.85 0.07 52.64
CA ALA A 94 -24.04 0.04 53.86
C ALA A 94 -24.17 -1.26 54.67
N ARG A 95 -25.32 -1.95 54.56
CA ARG A 95 -25.54 -3.24 55.22
C ARG A 95 -24.59 -4.28 54.65
N ASP A 96 -24.66 -4.48 53.34
CA ASP A 96 -23.90 -5.48 52.60
C ASP A 96 -22.40 -5.22 52.68
N PHE A 97 -22.01 -3.95 52.61
CA PHE A 97 -20.63 -3.51 52.82
C PHE A 97 -20.06 -3.98 54.15
N LYS A 98 -20.84 -3.91 55.23
CA LYS A 98 -20.40 -4.30 56.58
C LYS A 98 -20.52 -5.79 56.87
N SER A 99 -21.53 -6.46 56.32
CA SER A 99 -21.74 -7.89 56.56
C SER A 99 -20.84 -8.78 55.73
N THR A 100 -20.49 -8.34 54.51
CA THR A 100 -19.81 -9.18 53.52
C THR A 100 -18.30 -8.96 53.52
N LEU A 101 -17.83 -7.72 53.71
CA LEU A 101 -16.41 -7.38 53.59
C LEU A 101 -15.77 -7.25 54.98
N SER A 102 -14.76 -8.07 55.24
CA SER A 102 -13.88 -7.91 56.41
C SER A 102 -12.83 -6.82 56.17
N ASP A 103 -12.20 -6.85 54.99
CA ASP A 103 -11.29 -5.79 54.51
C ASP A 103 -11.78 -5.29 53.14
N PRO A 104 -12.53 -4.17 53.10
CA PRO A 104 -13.06 -3.65 51.86
C PRO A 104 -12.00 -3.19 50.88
N GLU A 105 -10.93 -2.54 51.36
CA GLU A 105 -9.89 -1.99 50.49
C GLU A 105 -9.10 -3.11 49.83
N MET A 106 -8.72 -4.14 50.58
CA MET A 106 -8.06 -5.32 50.05
C MET A 106 -8.95 -6.07 49.05
N THR A 107 -10.24 -6.25 49.36
CA THR A 107 -11.16 -6.96 48.44
C THR A 107 -11.35 -6.21 47.12
N ILE A 108 -11.48 -4.87 47.17
CA ILE A 108 -11.59 -4.04 45.97
C ILE A 108 -10.27 -4.06 45.19
N ARG A 109 -9.11 -3.95 45.87
CA ARG A 109 -7.79 -4.06 45.24
C ARG A 109 -7.66 -5.39 44.51
N ASP A 110 -7.95 -6.51 45.15
CA ASP A 110 -7.87 -7.85 44.55
C ASP A 110 -8.77 -8.00 43.33
N ALA A 111 -10.02 -7.51 43.41
CA ALA A 111 -10.96 -7.54 42.28
C ALA A 111 -10.43 -6.73 41.08
N VAL A 112 -9.87 -5.54 41.33
CA VAL A 112 -9.29 -4.69 40.28
C VAL A 112 -8.00 -5.30 39.72
N CYS A 113 -7.14 -5.86 40.58
CA CYS A 113 -5.91 -6.55 40.15
C CYS A 113 -6.21 -7.76 39.27
N ARG A 114 -7.16 -8.63 39.66
CA ARG A 114 -7.61 -9.75 38.83
C ARG A 114 -8.20 -9.28 37.50
N ALA A 115 -9.03 -8.25 37.53
CA ALA A 115 -9.59 -7.65 36.33
C ALA A 115 -8.52 -7.07 35.40
N ALA A 116 -7.48 -6.43 35.94
CA ALA A 116 -6.34 -5.90 35.20
C ALA A 116 -5.53 -7.02 34.53
N VAL A 117 -5.22 -8.10 35.27
CA VAL A 117 -4.53 -9.28 34.73
C VAL A 117 -5.33 -9.92 33.60
N HIS A 118 -6.62 -10.18 33.81
CA HIS A 118 -7.50 -10.78 32.81
C HIS A 118 -7.61 -9.90 31.56
N THR A 119 -7.78 -8.58 31.75
CA THR A 119 -7.88 -7.62 30.64
C THR A 119 -6.59 -7.57 29.84
N SER A 120 -5.45 -7.47 30.52
CA SER A 120 -4.13 -7.39 29.88
C SER A 120 -3.86 -8.63 29.02
N ALA A 121 -4.15 -9.82 29.53
CA ALA A 121 -3.96 -11.07 28.81
C ALA A 121 -4.76 -11.17 27.50
N SER A 122 -5.83 -10.38 27.35
CA SER A 122 -6.68 -10.35 26.14
C SER A 122 -6.34 -9.22 25.16
N MET A 123 -5.37 -8.35 25.49
CA MET A 123 -5.08 -7.13 24.72
C MET A 123 -3.61 -7.09 24.28
N SER A 124 -3.32 -6.38 23.19
CA SER A 124 -1.93 -6.13 22.78
C SER A 124 -1.34 -4.93 23.52
N ALA A 125 -0.02 -4.90 23.72
CA ALA A 125 0.65 -3.74 24.33
C ALA A 125 0.36 -2.43 23.56
N ARG A 126 0.32 -2.49 22.22
CA ARG A 126 -0.05 -1.35 21.37
C ARG A 126 -1.45 -0.84 21.67
N MET A 127 -2.41 -1.73 21.89
CA MET A 127 -3.79 -1.37 22.21
C MET A 127 -3.87 -0.73 23.60
N ILE A 128 -3.13 -1.24 24.59
CA ILE A 128 -3.04 -0.62 25.92
C ILE A 128 -2.38 0.76 25.86
N GLU A 129 -1.37 0.93 24.99
CA GLU A 129 -0.68 2.21 24.77
C GLU A 129 -1.53 3.22 24.00
N SER A 130 -2.28 2.78 22.97
CA SER A 130 -3.06 3.65 22.09
C SER A 130 -4.21 4.35 22.78
N TYR A 131 -4.72 3.84 23.90
CA TYR A 131 -5.68 4.55 24.75
C TYR A 131 -5.02 5.69 25.53
N ARG A 132 -4.22 6.56 24.89
CA ARG A 132 -3.84 7.86 25.46
C ARG A 132 -5.14 8.62 25.62
N VAL A 133 -5.42 9.06 26.84
CA VAL A 133 -6.53 9.99 27.09
C VAL A 133 -6.10 11.31 26.46
N ASP A 134 -6.13 11.41 25.13
CA ASP A 134 -6.26 12.69 24.48
C ASP A 134 -7.73 13.10 24.66
N GLU A 135 -7.94 14.33 25.15
CA GLU A 135 -9.29 14.85 25.43
C GLU A 135 -10.21 14.78 24.20
N ASN A 136 -9.62 14.74 22.99
CA ASN A 136 -10.31 14.71 21.69
C ASN A 136 -10.68 13.31 21.17
N ASP A 137 -10.33 12.22 21.87
CA ASP A 137 -10.57 10.87 21.36
C ASP A 137 -12.05 10.44 21.48
N SER A 138 -12.48 9.72 20.45
CA SER A 138 -13.88 9.39 20.18
C SER A 138 -14.52 8.61 21.33
N ALA A 139 -15.80 8.89 21.63
CA ALA A 139 -16.54 8.23 22.72
C ALA A 139 -16.56 6.68 22.63
N ARG A 140 -16.32 6.11 21.44
CA ARG A 140 -16.20 4.67 21.20
C ARG A 140 -14.90 4.07 21.74
N GLU A 141 -13.77 4.76 21.65
CA GLU A 141 -12.50 4.29 22.20
C GLU A 141 -12.50 4.30 23.73
N LYS A 142 -13.18 5.28 24.33
CA LYS A 142 -13.38 5.32 25.79
C LYS A 142 -14.25 4.16 26.29
N ALA A 143 -15.30 3.76 25.56
CA ALA A 143 -16.27 2.74 25.99
C ALA A 143 -15.72 1.30 26.05
N ASP A 144 -14.66 1.03 25.28
CA ASP A 144 -14.04 -0.30 25.15
C ASP A 144 -12.56 -0.34 25.54
N GLY A 145 -12.07 0.77 26.10
CA GLY A 145 -10.70 0.95 26.55
C GLY A 145 -10.29 0.03 27.70
N PHE A 146 -8.98 -0.12 27.88
CA PHE A 146 -8.37 -0.95 28.91
C PHE A 146 -8.97 -0.68 30.31
N ALA A 147 -9.09 0.59 30.71
CA ALA A 147 -9.65 0.97 32.01
C ALA A 147 -11.14 0.61 32.16
N GLU A 148 -11.94 0.78 31.10
CA GLU A 148 -13.36 0.41 31.12
C GLU A 148 -13.57 -1.11 31.18
N ARG A 149 -12.72 -1.90 30.52
CA ARG A 149 -12.73 -3.36 30.63
C ARG A 149 -12.41 -3.81 32.05
N ILE A 150 -11.41 -3.21 32.68
CA ILE A 150 -11.10 -3.45 34.10
C ILE A 150 -12.31 -3.11 34.98
N ARG A 151 -12.92 -1.93 34.79
CA ARG A 151 -14.11 -1.53 35.55
C ARG A 151 -15.23 -2.54 35.40
N LYS A 152 -15.57 -2.96 34.17
CA LYS A 152 -16.65 -3.92 33.91
C LYS A 152 -16.40 -5.27 34.60
N ILE A 153 -15.19 -5.81 34.48
CA ILE A 153 -14.84 -7.11 35.09
C ILE A 153 -14.82 -7.01 36.61
N ALA A 154 -14.15 -6.00 37.17
CA ALA A 154 -14.06 -5.80 38.62
C ALA A 154 -15.44 -5.56 39.24
N SER A 155 -16.28 -4.73 38.60
CA SER A 155 -17.67 -4.51 39.04
C SER A 155 -18.51 -5.79 38.99
N ALA A 156 -18.33 -6.63 37.96
CA ALA A 156 -19.03 -7.92 37.89
C ALA A 156 -18.56 -8.89 38.98
N GLU A 157 -17.27 -8.89 39.34
CA GLU A 157 -16.75 -9.68 40.47
C GLU A 157 -17.30 -9.20 41.81
N LEU A 158 -17.23 -7.90 42.10
CA LEU A 158 -17.76 -7.31 43.34
C LEU A 158 -19.28 -7.45 43.44
N GLY A 159 -19.99 -7.40 42.31
CA GLY A 159 -21.43 -7.65 42.23
C GLY A 159 -21.79 -9.08 42.62
N LYS A 160 -21.01 -10.10 42.22
CA LYS A 160 -21.23 -11.50 42.63
C LYS A 160 -21.10 -11.70 44.14
N LEU A 161 -20.27 -10.88 44.80
CA LEU A 161 -20.11 -10.92 46.25
C LEU A 161 -21.29 -10.26 46.98
N ASN A 162 -22.13 -9.47 46.29
CA ASN A 162 -23.19 -8.66 46.91
C ASN A 162 -22.64 -7.86 48.09
N CYS A 163 -21.56 -7.12 47.85
CA CYS A 163 -20.81 -6.43 48.89
C CYS A 163 -21.19 -4.95 49.06
N GLY A 164 -22.23 -4.47 48.37
CA GLY A 164 -22.72 -3.10 48.49
C GLY A 164 -21.73 -2.00 48.04
N VAL A 165 -20.73 -2.35 47.22
CA VAL A 165 -19.75 -1.42 46.65
C VAL A 165 -19.99 -1.25 45.15
N GLU A 166 -19.89 -0.01 44.68
CA GLU A 166 -19.91 0.32 43.26
C GLU A 166 -18.56 0.93 42.85
N ILE A 167 -17.96 0.44 41.76
CA ILE A 167 -16.82 1.09 41.12
C ILE A 167 -17.34 2.19 40.19
N ALA A 168 -17.15 3.44 40.59
CA ALA A 168 -17.55 4.62 39.83
C ALA A 168 -16.71 4.77 38.55
N SER A 169 -15.38 4.70 38.68
CA SER A 169 -14.47 4.76 37.53
C SER A 169 -13.13 4.09 37.82
N VAL A 170 -12.47 3.66 36.75
CA VAL A 170 -11.09 3.18 36.76
C VAL A 170 -10.29 4.08 35.84
N ILE A 171 -9.14 4.56 36.32
CA ILE A 171 -8.26 5.45 35.59
C ILE A 171 -6.88 4.82 35.56
N VAL A 172 -6.25 4.78 34.39
CA VAL A 172 -4.83 4.42 34.27
C VAL A 172 -4.03 5.72 34.44
N ARG A 173 -3.37 5.87 35.60
CA ARG A 173 -2.62 7.07 35.95
C ARG A 173 -1.31 7.13 35.15
N ASP A 174 -0.49 6.09 35.32
CA ASP A 174 0.82 5.97 34.69
C ASP A 174 0.93 4.61 34.02
N ARG A 175 1.62 4.58 32.88
CA ARG A 175 1.86 3.34 32.16
C ARG A 175 3.13 3.42 31.35
N THR A 176 3.92 2.37 31.36
CA THR A 176 5.16 2.29 30.59
C THR A 176 5.55 0.84 30.41
N MET A 177 6.39 0.55 29.43
CA MET A 177 7.03 -0.75 29.34
C MET A 177 8.28 -0.84 30.23
N PRO A 178 8.79 -2.06 30.50
CA PRO A 178 10.06 -2.22 31.16
C PRO A 178 11.13 -1.34 30.52
N ARG A 179 11.87 -0.61 31.35
CA ARG A 179 12.86 0.39 30.88
C ARG A 179 13.95 -0.26 30.01
N GLN A 180 14.25 -1.53 30.26
CA GLN A 180 15.20 -2.35 29.51
C GLN A 180 14.75 -2.57 28.05
N THR A 181 13.45 -2.65 27.80
CA THR A 181 12.89 -2.92 26.46
C THR A 181 12.54 -1.65 25.67
N LEU A 182 12.55 -0.49 26.33
CA LEU A 182 12.14 0.79 25.73
C LEU A 182 12.92 1.14 24.45
N PRO A 183 14.26 0.98 24.36
CA PRO A 183 14.99 1.25 23.12
C PRO A 183 14.58 0.33 21.97
N ALA A 184 14.41 -0.97 22.24
CA ALA A 184 14.01 -1.95 21.23
C ALA A 184 12.59 -1.70 20.72
N PHE A 185 11.69 -1.27 21.60
CA PHE A 185 10.33 -0.90 21.23
C PHE A 185 10.28 0.37 20.37
N LYS A 186 11.00 1.43 20.77
CA LYS A 186 11.14 2.66 19.98
C LYS A 186 11.71 2.35 18.59
N ALA A 187 12.72 1.48 18.51
CA ALA A 187 13.27 1.01 17.24
C ALA A 187 12.23 0.27 16.38
N THR A 188 11.42 -0.60 16.99
CA THR A 188 10.34 -1.32 16.29
C THR A 188 9.24 -0.39 15.77
N GLN A 189 8.86 0.60 16.58
CA GLN A 189 7.87 1.61 16.18
C GLN A 189 8.40 2.48 15.04
N SER A 190 9.66 2.93 15.11
CA SER A 190 10.32 3.65 14.02
C SER A 190 10.36 2.82 12.74
N ALA A 191 10.81 1.56 12.82
CA ALA A 191 10.87 0.66 11.67
C ALA A 191 9.48 0.39 11.06
N ALA A 192 8.43 0.29 11.89
CA ALA A 192 7.06 0.13 11.42
C ALA A 192 6.55 1.40 10.69
N SER A 193 6.85 2.59 11.23
CA SER A 193 6.55 3.86 10.56
C SER A 193 7.31 4.00 9.24
N ASP A 194 8.62 3.68 9.23
CA ASP A 194 9.46 3.70 8.04
C ASP A 194 8.95 2.75 6.96
N LYS A 195 8.50 1.55 7.35
CA LYS A 195 7.87 0.59 6.44
C LYS A 195 6.61 1.18 5.82
N GLU A 196 5.71 1.77 6.62
CA GLU A 196 4.48 2.36 6.11
C GLU A 196 4.77 3.51 5.15
N ASN A 197 5.73 4.37 5.49
CA ASN A 197 6.19 5.45 4.63
C ASN A 197 6.74 4.92 3.29
N LYS A 198 7.56 3.87 3.33
CA LYS A 198 8.09 3.24 2.10
C LYS A 198 6.98 2.64 1.24
N ILE A 199 6.01 1.95 1.83
CA ILE A 199 4.87 1.37 1.10
C ILE A 199 4.03 2.49 0.48
N SER A 200 3.73 3.54 1.23
CA SER A 200 2.97 4.70 0.76
C SER A 200 3.69 5.40 -0.41
N ASN A 201 4.99 5.65 -0.28
CA ASN A 201 5.82 6.25 -1.32
C ASN A 201 5.84 5.38 -2.58
N ALA A 202 6.06 4.07 -2.45
CA ALA A 202 6.06 3.14 -3.58
C ALA A 202 4.70 3.11 -4.30
N ARG A 203 3.60 3.13 -3.56
CA ARG A 203 2.24 3.21 -4.11
C ARG A 203 2.00 4.53 -4.84
N SER A 204 2.46 5.63 -4.26
CA SER A 204 2.35 6.97 -4.86
C SER A 204 3.16 7.06 -6.16
N GLU A 205 4.40 6.57 -6.18
CA GLU A 205 5.25 6.54 -7.38
C GLU A 205 4.67 5.63 -8.47
N ALA A 206 4.19 4.44 -8.11
CA ALA A 206 3.51 3.54 -9.03
C ALA A 206 2.29 4.22 -9.66
N THR A 207 1.44 4.82 -8.83
CA THR A 207 0.24 5.53 -9.28
C THR A 207 0.59 6.72 -10.17
N LYS A 208 1.60 7.51 -9.80
CA LYS A 208 2.09 8.66 -10.59
C LYS A 208 2.60 8.21 -11.96
N THR A 209 3.38 7.14 -12.00
CA THR A 209 3.92 6.59 -13.25
C THR A 209 2.81 6.08 -14.15
N LEU A 210 1.89 5.27 -13.61
CA LEU A 210 0.77 4.70 -14.36
C LEU A 210 -0.19 5.78 -14.87
N ASN A 211 -0.46 6.81 -14.07
CA ASN A 211 -1.21 7.99 -14.52
C ASN A 211 -0.48 8.76 -15.63
N GLY A 212 0.84 8.87 -15.56
CA GLY A 212 1.62 9.50 -16.64
C GLY A 212 1.55 8.73 -17.96
N VAL A 213 1.39 7.40 -17.89
CA VAL A 213 1.32 6.54 -19.07
C VAL A 213 -0.08 6.51 -19.67
N ALA A 214 -1.11 6.22 -18.88
CA ALA A 214 -2.47 5.96 -19.37
C ALA A 214 -3.56 6.82 -18.71
N GLY A 215 -3.21 7.77 -17.85
CA GLY A 215 -4.16 8.52 -17.05
C GLY A 215 -5.05 7.62 -16.20
N VAL A 216 -6.28 8.04 -15.94
CA VAL A 216 -7.24 7.27 -15.12
C VAL A 216 -7.58 5.89 -15.71
N ALA A 217 -7.36 5.68 -17.02
CA ALA A 217 -7.61 4.41 -17.68
C ALA A 217 -6.67 3.28 -17.21
N TYR A 218 -5.52 3.60 -16.60
CA TYR A 218 -4.56 2.57 -16.13
C TYR A 218 -5.22 1.56 -15.19
N ALA A 219 -6.16 2.00 -14.34
CA ALA A 219 -6.81 1.16 -13.35
C ALA A 219 -7.64 0.03 -13.99
N LYS A 220 -8.26 0.29 -15.15
CA LYS A 220 -8.99 -0.73 -15.93
C LYS A 220 -8.02 -1.63 -16.69
N LEU A 221 -6.96 -1.04 -17.26
CA LEU A 221 -6.00 -1.75 -18.12
C LEU A 221 -5.08 -2.69 -17.33
N VAL A 222 -4.44 -2.19 -16.27
CA VAL A 222 -3.39 -2.91 -15.51
C VAL A 222 -3.88 -3.37 -14.12
N GLY A 223 -4.93 -2.72 -13.59
CA GLY A 223 -5.44 -2.97 -12.24
C GLY A 223 -4.79 -2.07 -11.18
N ASP A 224 -5.25 -2.21 -9.93
CA ASP A 224 -4.67 -1.49 -8.79
C ASP A 224 -3.32 -2.12 -8.40
N PRO A 225 -2.21 -1.36 -8.48
CA PRO A 225 -0.90 -1.86 -8.06
C PRO A 225 -0.82 -2.22 -6.57
N ALA A 226 -1.68 -1.64 -5.72
CA ALA A 226 -1.70 -1.90 -4.29
C ALA A 226 -2.38 -3.23 -3.92
N ASN A 227 -3.23 -3.77 -4.79
CA ASN A 227 -4.06 -4.95 -4.53
C ASN A 227 -3.79 -6.07 -5.55
N ARG A 228 -2.53 -6.24 -5.94
CA ARG A 228 -2.11 -7.27 -6.89
C ARG A 228 -1.70 -8.54 -6.16
N THR A 229 -2.38 -9.64 -6.46
CA THR A 229 -1.95 -10.98 -6.03
C THR A 229 -0.85 -11.47 -6.96
N ILE A 230 0.28 -11.91 -6.39
CA ILE A 230 1.40 -12.48 -7.16
C ILE A 230 0.90 -13.71 -7.93
N GLY A 231 1.13 -13.75 -9.24
CA GLY A 231 0.69 -14.84 -10.11
C GLY A 231 -0.79 -14.82 -10.51
N ALA A 232 -1.56 -13.82 -10.08
CA ALA A 232 -2.92 -13.61 -10.56
C ALA A 232 -2.98 -12.52 -11.64
N PRO A 233 -3.80 -12.69 -12.69
CA PRO A 233 -4.01 -11.67 -13.70
C PRO A 233 -4.71 -10.45 -13.09
N SER A 234 -4.14 -9.26 -13.32
CA SER A 234 -4.73 -7.98 -12.89
C SER A 234 -5.05 -7.10 -14.10
N GLY A 235 -6.13 -6.32 -13.99
CA GLY A 235 -6.62 -5.49 -15.10
C GLY A 235 -7.13 -6.30 -16.29
N LEU A 236 -7.46 -5.62 -17.38
CA LEU A 236 -7.83 -6.25 -18.65
C LEU A 236 -6.63 -6.87 -19.34
N ILE A 237 -5.46 -6.23 -19.30
CA ILE A 237 -4.24 -6.69 -19.96
C ILE A 237 -3.77 -8.02 -19.34
N GLY A 238 -3.67 -8.10 -18.01
CA GLY A 238 -3.25 -9.34 -17.37
C GLY A 238 -4.24 -10.50 -17.59
N LYS A 239 -5.53 -10.21 -17.69
CA LYS A 239 -6.54 -11.24 -18.04
C LYS A 239 -6.40 -11.70 -19.48
N TYR A 240 -6.10 -10.79 -20.40
CA TYR A 240 -5.84 -11.11 -21.79
C TYR A 240 -4.59 -11.99 -21.93
N GLU A 241 -3.49 -11.63 -21.27
CA GLU A 241 -2.25 -12.41 -21.24
C GLU A 241 -2.52 -13.84 -20.76
N LYS A 242 -3.25 -14.00 -19.64
CA LYS A 242 -3.62 -15.31 -19.12
C LYS A 242 -4.48 -16.12 -20.11
N ALA A 243 -5.49 -15.50 -20.73
CA ALA A 243 -6.33 -16.18 -21.71
C ALA A 243 -5.53 -16.67 -22.94
N MET A 244 -4.53 -15.88 -23.36
CA MET A 244 -3.60 -16.26 -24.42
C MET A 244 -2.67 -17.40 -24.00
N GLU A 245 -2.18 -17.41 -22.77
CA GLU A 245 -1.38 -18.51 -22.21
C GLU A 245 -2.17 -19.82 -22.13
N GLU A 246 -3.47 -19.74 -21.79
CA GLU A 246 -4.38 -20.88 -21.71
C GLU A 246 -4.87 -21.39 -23.09
N GLY A 247 -4.53 -20.67 -24.17
CA GLY A 247 -4.95 -21.00 -25.54
C GLY A 247 -6.42 -20.70 -25.85
N ASP A 248 -7.11 -19.92 -25.00
CA ASP A 248 -8.50 -19.55 -25.17
C ASP A 248 -8.64 -18.32 -26.08
N THR A 249 -8.62 -18.57 -27.38
CA THR A 249 -8.64 -17.52 -28.41
C THR A 249 -9.94 -16.71 -28.44
N GLU A 250 -11.07 -17.32 -28.07
CA GLU A 250 -12.37 -16.65 -28.04
C GLU A 250 -12.43 -15.66 -26.88
N ASN A 251 -12.05 -16.08 -25.67
CA ASN A 251 -12.00 -15.16 -24.53
C ASN A 251 -10.91 -14.10 -24.69
N ALA A 252 -9.77 -14.44 -25.27
CA ALA A 252 -8.73 -13.45 -25.58
C ALA A 252 -9.24 -12.38 -26.55
N LYS A 253 -10.01 -12.74 -27.57
CA LYS A 253 -10.61 -11.78 -28.52
C LYS A 253 -11.63 -10.86 -27.85
N ILE A 254 -12.46 -11.40 -26.95
CA ILE A 254 -13.41 -10.60 -26.16
C ILE A 254 -12.66 -9.61 -25.25
N LEU A 255 -11.60 -10.05 -24.59
CA LEU A 255 -10.78 -9.20 -23.71
C LEU A 255 -10.04 -8.13 -24.51
N LEU A 256 -9.54 -8.47 -25.69
CA LEU A 256 -8.89 -7.51 -26.59
C LEU A 256 -9.86 -6.40 -27.03
N GLY A 257 -11.10 -6.75 -27.41
CA GLY A 257 -12.12 -5.74 -27.73
C GLY A 257 -12.42 -4.79 -26.56
N LYS A 258 -12.46 -5.31 -25.33
CA LYS A 258 -12.60 -4.47 -24.12
C LYS A 258 -11.39 -3.58 -23.86
N ILE A 259 -10.19 -4.04 -24.20
CA ILE A 259 -8.97 -3.23 -24.12
C ILE A 259 -9.06 -2.08 -25.14
N ASP A 260 -9.43 -2.39 -26.39
CA ASP A 260 -9.60 -1.40 -27.45
C ASP A 260 -10.64 -0.33 -27.06
N ASP A 261 -11.79 -0.73 -26.50
CA ASP A 261 -12.81 0.21 -26.01
C ASP A 261 -12.25 1.20 -24.98
N VAL A 262 -11.36 0.73 -24.10
CA VAL A 262 -10.72 1.58 -23.08
C VAL A 262 -9.64 2.47 -23.71
N LEU A 263 -8.89 1.97 -24.70
CA LEU A 263 -7.86 2.73 -25.39
C LEU A 263 -8.43 3.84 -26.28
N ASP A 264 -9.58 3.59 -26.91
CA ASP A 264 -10.28 4.59 -27.72
C ASP A 264 -11.15 5.55 -26.88
N SER A 265 -11.35 5.24 -25.60
CA SER A 265 -12.09 6.11 -24.69
C SER A 265 -11.40 7.45 -24.44
N GLY A 266 -12.18 8.48 -24.12
CA GLY A 266 -11.66 9.78 -23.67
C GLY A 266 -10.98 9.75 -22.29
N GLU A 267 -11.00 8.59 -21.61
CA GLU A 267 -10.31 8.40 -20.33
C GLU A 267 -8.80 8.13 -20.53
N LEU A 268 -8.39 7.66 -21.71
CA LEU A 268 -6.98 7.42 -22.04
C LEU A 268 -6.27 8.77 -22.25
N THR A 269 -5.26 9.04 -21.43
CA THR A 269 -4.42 10.23 -21.55
C THR A 269 -2.95 9.86 -21.34
N GLY A 270 -2.05 10.83 -21.46
CA GLY A 270 -0.61 10.61 -21.25
C GLY A 270 0.08 10.00 -22.45
N GLN A 271 1.15 9.26 -22.19
CA GLN A 271 2.01 8.69 -23.25
C GLN A 271 1.27 7.72 -24.17
N ALA A 272 0.41 6.88 -23.62
CA ALA A 272 -0.35 5.90 -24.38
C ALA A 272 -1.27 6.58 -25.41
N ARG A 273 -1.91 7.70 -25.05
CA ARG A 273 -2.75 8.45 -25.98
C ARG A 273 -1.93 8.97 -27.18
N GLY A 274 -0.74 9.51 -26.93
CA GLY A 274 0.15 9.96 -28.00
C GLY A 274 0.54 8.84 -28.97
N ILE A 275 0.83 7.65 -28.45
CA ILE A 275 1.15 6.47 -29.27
C ILE A 275 -0.06 6.05 -30.13
N ILE A 276 -1.25 6.03 -29.54
CA ILE A 276 -2.49 5.69 -30.27
C ILE A 276 -2.78 6.73 -31.36
N ASP A 277 -2.66 8.02 -31.05
CA ASP A 277 -2.89 9.10 -32.03
C ASP A 277 -1.90 9.02 -33.20
N GLU A 278 -0.62 8.74 -32.92
CA GLU A 278 0.40 8.53 -33.96
C GLU A 278 0.09 7.31 -34.84
N ALA A 279 -0.31 6.19 -34.23
CA ALA A 279 -0.70 4.98 -34.95
C ALA A 279 -1.94 5.21 -35.83
N GLN A 280 -2.94 5.95 -35.34
CA GLN A 280 -4.15 6.30 -36.09
C GLN A 280 -3.84 7.24 -37.27
N ALA A 281 -2.97 8.23 -37.07
CA ALA A 281 -2.50 9.10 -38.14
C ALA A 281 -1.74 8.33 -39.23
N TYR A 282 -0.86 7.41 -38.82
CA TYR A 282 -0.14 6.52 -39.74
C TYR A 282 -1.10 5.62 -40.52
N ARG A 283 -2.05 4.96 -39.84
CA ARG A 283 -3.09 4.12 -40.47
C ARG A 283 -3.86 4.91 -41.54
N THR A 284 -4.31 6.12 -41.21
CA THR A 284 -5.02 7.01 -42.13
C THR A 284 -4.16 7.32 -43.36
N THR A 285 -2.87 7.59 -43.16
CA THR A 285 -1.94 7.86 -44.26
C THR A 285 -1.79 6.66 -45.19
N VAL A 286 -1.68 5.45 -44.64
CA VAL A 286 -1.60 4.20 -45.41
C VAL A 286 -2.90 3.95 -46.17
N GLU A 287 -4.06 4.12 -45.54
CA GLU A 287 -5.37 3.94 -46.16
C GLU A 287 -5.56 4.91 -47.33
N GLN A 288 -5.26 6.19 -47.13
CA GLN A 288 -5.33 7.19 -48.20
C GLN A 288 -4.33 6.92 -49.32
N ALA A 289 -3.16 6.35 -49.03
CA ALA A 289 -2.20 5.94 -50.06
C ALA A 289 -2.73 4.74 -50.86
N LEU A 290 -3.36 3.77 -50.19
CA LEU A 290 -3.98 2.61 -50.83
C LEU A 290 -5.18 3.03 -51.69
N LEU A 291 -6.09 3.86 -51.18
CA LEU A 291 -7.23 4.38 -51.94
C LEU A 291 -6.78 5.11 -53.20
N ARG A 292 -5.81 6.03 -53.09
CA ARG A 292 -5.22 6.71 -54.25
C ARG A 292 -4.62 5.74 -55.26
N ARG A 293 -3.97 4.67 -54.79
CA ARG A 293 -3.38 3.65 -55.66
C ARG A 293 -4.46 2.83 -56.36
N THR A 294 -5.52 2.46 -55.65
CA THR A 294 -6.68 1.74 -56.19
C THR A 294 -7.39 2.59 -57.23
N ASP A 295 -7.69 3.86 -56.94
CA ASP A 295 -8.34 4.77 -57.90
C ASP A 295 -7.52 4.97 -59.18
N ARG A 296 -6.20 5.15 -59.03
CA ARG A 296 -5.30 5.23 -60.17
C ARG A 296 -5.32 3.94 -60.99
N PHE A 297 -5.30 2.79 -60.32
CA PHE A 297 -5.36 1.49 -60.99
C PHE A 297 -6.68 1.32 -61.76
N THR A 298 -7.82 1.63 -61.15
CA THR A 298 -9.14 1.52 -61.80
C THR A 298 -9.23 2.42 -63.03
N LYS A 299 -8.82 3.70 -62.92
CA LYS A 299 -8.81 4.63 -64.07
C LYS A 299 -7.90 4.17 -65.22
N LEU A 300 -6.74 3.60 -64.87
CA LEU A 300 -5.82 3.03 -65.85
C LEU A 300 -6.41 1.77 -66.52
N LEU A 301 -7.08 0.92 -65.75
CA LEU A 301 -7.74 -0.27 -66.25
C LEU A 301 -8.87 0.09 -67.23
N ASP A 302 -9.70 1.09 -66.91
CA ASP A 302 -10.75 1.59 -67.80
C ASP A 302 -10.16 2.15 -69.10
N SER A 303 -9.11 2.95 -68.99
CA SER A 303 -8.40 3.53 -70.14
C SER A 303 -7.74 2.45 -71.01
N TYR A 304 -7.23 1.39 -70.40
CA TYR A 304 -6.66 0.25 -71.11
C TYR A 304 -7.73 -0.57 -71.83
N ASN A 305 -8.90 -0.77 -71.23
CA ASN A 305 -9.97 -1.57 -71.83
C ASN A 305 -10.70 -0.88 -72.99
N ASN A 306 -10.62 0.45 -73.11
CA ASN A 306 -11.15 1.17 -74.27
C ASN A 306 -10.50 0.72 -75.60
N PRO A 307 -11.25 0.66 -76.72
CA PRO A 307 -10.78 0.10 -77.99
C PRO A 307 -9.85 1.02 -78.79
N ASP A 308 -9.55 2.22 -78.30
CA ASP A 308 -8.72 3.19 -79.02
C ASP A 308 -7.22 2.88 -78.87
N SER A 309 -6.58 2.45 -79.96
CA SER A 309 -5.20 1.92 -79.97
C SER A 309 -4.14 2.91 -79.46
N ALA A 310 -4.34 4.21 -79.68
CA ALA A 310 -3.37 5.24 -79.33
C ALA A 310 -3.19 5.42 -77.81
N VAL A 311 -4.27 5.24 -77.03
CA VAL A 311 -4.21 5.39 -75.56
C VAL A 311 -3.48 4.21 -74.93
N ARG A 312 -3.67 2.99 -75.45
CA ARG A 312 -2.95 1.79 -75.00
C ARG A 312 -1.45 1.90 -75.26
N ASP A 313 -1.07 2.30 -76.48
CA ASP A 313 0.34 2.44 -76.85
C ASP A 313 1.03 3.55 -76.05
N MET A 314 0.33 4.65 -75.78
CA MET A 314 0.82 5.72 -74.91
C MET A 314 1.03 5.23 -73.47
N LEU A 315 0.09 4.48 -72.90
CA LEU A 315 0.21 3.92 -71.54
C LEU A 315 1.35 2.90 -71.44
N ILE A 316 1.52 2.03 -72.44
CA ILE A 316 2.62 1.07 -72.49
C ILE A 316 3.97 1.78 -72.62
N SER A 317 4.07 2.80 -73.47
CA SER A 317 5.29 3.61 -73.63
C SER A 317 5.66 4.34 -72.35
N ASP A 318 4.69 4.92 -71.64
CA ASP A 318 4.93 5.62 -70.37
C ASP A 318 5.33 4.65 -69.24
N LEU A 319 4.72 3.45 -69.19
CA LEU A 319 5.13 2.38 -68.27
C LEU A 319 6.55 1.89 -68.57
N LEU A 320 6.89 1.68 -69.84
CA LEU A 320 8.23 1.29 -70.27
C LEU A 320 9.25 2.39 -69.97
N GLY A 321 8.90 3.67 -70.16
CA GLY A 321 9.74 4.80 -69.79
C GLY A 321 9.99 4.88 -68.28
N ALA A 322 8.94 4.80 -67.47
CA ALA A 322 9.05 4.86 -66.01
C ALA A 322 9.80 3.65 -65.42
N SER A 323 9.55 2.45 -65.93
CA SER A 323 10.29 1.24 -65.53
C SER A 323 11.74 1.30 -65.99
N LEU A 324 12.01 1.79 -67.20
CA LEU A 324 13.37 2.01 -67.69
C LEU A 324 14.13 3.01 -66.81
N ILE A 325 13.52 4.14 -66.43
CA ILE A 325 14.13 5.10 -65.49
C ILE A 325 14.43 4.44 -64.14
N ARG A 326 13.50 3.66 -63.59
CA ARG A 326 13.69 3.00 -62.29
C ARG A 326 14.77 1.92 -62.34
N ILE A 327 14.86 1.18 -63.43
CA ILE A 327 15.91 0.21 -63.72
C ILE A 327 17.25 0.95 -63.89
N MET A 328 17.30 2.02 -64.68
CA MET A 328 18.50 2.83 -64.91
C MET A 328 19.02 3.52 -63.65
N SER A 329 18.16 3.78 -62.66
CA SER A 329 18.52 4.37 -61.36
C SER A 329 18.94 3.34 -60.30
N ALA A 330 19.00 2.04 -60.62
CA ALA A 330 19.46 1.02 -59.69
C ALA A 330 20.99 0.91 -59.70
N ASP A 331 21.63 0.89 -58.51
CA ASP A 331 23.09 0.92 -58.32
C ASP A 331 23.84 -0.28 -58.95
N ASN A 332 23.12 -1.30 -59.39
CA ASN A 332 23.63 -2.57 -59.90
C ASN A 332 23.60 -2.71 -61.43
N ILE A 333 23.39 -1.62 -62.18
CA ILE A 333 23.30 -1.65 -63.65
C ILE A 333 24.39 -0.78 -64.28
N GLU A 334 24.95 -1.25 -65.39
CA GLU A 334 25.97 -0.55 -66.18
C GLU A 334 25.37 -0.21 -67.55
N ILE A 335 25.48 1.06 -67.97
CA ILE A 335 24.79 1.59 -69.17
C ILE A 335 25.76 1.62 -70.34
N ILE A 336 25.46 0.88 -71.41
CA ILE A 336 26.22 0.92 -72.67
C ILE A 336 25.38 1.63 -73.75
N LYS A 337 25.82 2.80 -74.22
CA LYS A 337 25.19 3.51 -75.35
C LYS A 337 25.74 2.99 -76.67
N ILE A 338 24.89 2.36 -77.48
CA ILE A 338 25.22 1.98 -78.86
C ILE A 338 24.46 2.93 -79.81
N PRO A 339 25.13 3.60 -80.77
CA PRO A 339 24.43 4.47 -81.71
C PRO A 339 23.62 3.65 -82.71
N SER A 340 22.29 3.84 -82.70
CA SER A 340 21.34 3.23 -83.65
C SER A 340 20.92 4.25 -84.72
N LYS A 341 20.89 3.83 -85.99
CA LYS A 341 20.39 4.61 -87.15
C LYS A 341 18.88 4.45 -87.38
N GLY A 342 18.09 4.24 -86.32
CA GLY A 342 16.63 4.09 -86.39
C GLY A 342 15.91 4.91 -85.32
N LYS A 343 14.64 5.28 -85.59
CA LYS A 343 13.84 6.31 -84.89
C LYS A 343 13.58 6.10 -83.39
N TYR A 344 14.06 5.00 -82.79
CA TYR A 344 14.06 4.76 -81.35
C TYR A 344 15.35 4.04 -80.93
N PRO A 345 16.13 4.56 -79.95
CA PRO A 345 17.30 3.86 -79.43
C PRO A 345 16.87 2.69 -78.53
N TYR A 346 17.34 1.48 -78.84
CA TYR A 346 17.21 0.34 -77.93
C TYR A 346 18.27 0.43 -76.83
N VAL A 347 17.84 0.40 -75.56
CA VAL A 347 18.74 0.33 -74.39
C VAL A 347 18.69 -1.10 -73.85
N TYR A 348 19.82 -1.81 -73.89
CA TYR A 348 19.96 -3.11 -73.25
C TYR A 348 20.54 -2.93 -71.84
N THR A 349 19.95 -3.58 -70.84
CA THR A 349 20.46 -3.62 -69.47
C THR A 349 20.93 -5.04 -69.14
N LEU A 350 22.16 -5.17 -68.63
CA LEU A 350 22.70 -6.42 -68.10
C LEU A 350 22.84 -6.30 -66.57
N PRO A 351 22.50 -7.33 -65.78
CA PRO A 351 22.80 -7.32 -64.35
C PRO A 351 24.33 -7.37 -64.16
N LYS A 352 24.88 -6.57 -63.23
CA LYS A 352 26.32 -6.62 -62.89
C LYS A 352 26.72 -8.06 -62.56
N SER A 353 27.69 -8.59 -63.33
CA SER A 353 28.33 -9.87 -63.04
C SER A 353 28.89 -9.86 -61.63
N ARG A 354 28.49 -10.85 -60.82
CA ARG A 354 28.91 -11.00 -59.44
C ARG A 354 30.35 -11.48 -59.41
N GLY A 355 31.29 -10.54 -59.46
CA GLY A 355 32.69 -10.78 -59.12
C GLY A 355 33.67 -10.14 -60.07
N GLU A 356 34.10 -8.91 -59.78
CA GLU A 356 35.50 -8.52 -59.93
C GLU A 356 35.80 -7.26 -59.11
N ASN A 357 35.95 -7.48 -57.81
CA ASN A 357 36.62 -6.53 -56.94
C ASN A 357 38.14 -6.71 -57.14
N LYS A 358 38.72 -6.10 -58.18
CA LYS A 358 40.18 -5.96 -58.28
C LYS A 358 40.57 -4.55 -58.73
N LYS A 359 40.98 -3.76 -57.74
CA LYS A 359 41.95 -2.67 -57.91
C LYS A 359 43.08 -3.15 -58.84
N LYS A 360 43.20 -2.57 -60.02
CA LYS A 360 44.45 -2.52 -60.77
C LYS A 360 44.68 -1.09 -61.26
N THR A 361 45.44 -0.38 -60.45
CA THR A 361 46.23 0.78 -60.83
C THR A 361 47.14 0.42 -62.01
N ALA A 362 47.00 1.14 -63.13
CA ALA A 362 47.97 1.13 -64.21
C ALA A 362 48.81 2.41 -64.11
N LYS A 363 50.11 2.21 -63.88
CA LYS A 363 51.16 3.22 -63.75
C LYS A 363 51.30 4.06 -65.03
N ILE A 364 51.54 5.35 -64.85
CA ILE A 364 52.15 6.25 -65.83
C ILE A 364 53.61 6.37 -65.41
N ASP A 365 54.54 5.77 -66.16
CA ASP A 365 55.98 5.91 -65.93
C ASP A 365 56.53 6.97 -66.89
N ALA A 366 57.03 8.07 -66.32
CA ALA A 366 57.79 9.09 -67.01
C ALA A 366 59.21 9.13 -66.45
N THR A 367 60.17 9.45 -67.33
CA THR A 367 61.59 9.76 -67.09
C THR A 367 62.60 8.63 -66.85
N LYS A 368 63.37 8.29 -67.90
CA LYS A 368 64.82 8.01 -67.78
C LYS A 368 65.57 8.55 -69.01
N ARG A 369 66.52 9.46 -68.77
CA ARG A 369 67.51 9.99 -69.74
C ARG A 369 68.55 8.91 -70.12
N PRO A 370 69.20 9.01 -71.29
CA PRO A 370 70.27 8.10 -71.70
C PRO A 370 71.65 8.54 -71.18
N GLY A 371 72.54 7.58 -70.94
CA GLY A 371 73.92 7.84 -70.53
C GLY A 371 74.88 6.68 -70.85
N ARG A 372 75.59 6.82 -71.98
CA ARG A 372 76.98 6.44 -72.33
C ARG A 372 77.50 4.99 -72.26
N GLY A 373 78.17 4.60 -73.36
CA GLY A 373 79.33 3.69 -73.47
C GLY A 373 79.09 2.49 -74.39
N SER A 374 79.33 2.59 -75.71
CA SER A 374 80.59 2.27 -76.43
C SER A 374 80.87 0.77 -76.57
N GLU A 375 80.47 0.16 -77.68
CA GLU A 375 81.32 -0.24 -78.82
C GLU A 375 80.42 -0.63 -80.02
#